data_AF-A0A5B7TMZ9-F1
#
_entry.id   AF-A0A5B7TMZ9-F1
#
_cell.length_a   1.000
_cell.length_b   1.000
_cell.length_c   1.000
_cell.angle_alpha   90.00
_cell.angle_beta   90.00
_cell.angle_gamma   90.00
#
_symmetry.space_group_name_H-M   'P 1'
#
loop_
_entity.id
_entity.type
_entity.pdbx_description
1 polymer ?
#
loop_
_entity_poly.entity_id
_entity_poly.type
_entity_poly.pdbx_seq_one_letter_code
_entity_poly.pdbx_strand_id
1 'polypeptide(L)'
;MFCYQCEQTPKGGCTKFGVCGKNPTIASLQDTIILGLKGVAAYAVHARQMGYTDPEVDAITHEALYTTLTNVNFNLEDHINMALKVGKATVKVMELLDKAHTDKLGIPTPVVVSEDKVEGNCILVTGHNLYALEKLLEQTEGKGINVYTHSEMFPAHGYPHLKKFSHLKGNVGKAWYDQRKVFEEFPGAILVTTNCVMPILNGNYKDRIYTYDVIGLEEVTKIENDDFTPIIEKALSLPKANIESDKTLITGFHHSTVLSIAPEIIDAVKTGKIRRFFTIAGCDAPTKGRDYYRELATSLPKDCVLLTTSCGKFRFNDVDYGTVPGTNIPRYIDLGQCNNSISAVKIALALAEAFNCTVNDLPLTIVLSWFEQKAVAILLGLFSLNVKNIYIGPKAPEFLSPQVVDVLVKTFNLNLISGDAKADLAKMLG
;
A
#
# COMPACT_ATOMS: atom_id res chain seq x y z
N MET A 1 10.42 -25.14 -5.68
CA MET A 1 11.09 -24.50 -4.52
C MET A 1 12.45 -24.00 -4.96
N PHE A 2 13.05 -23.07 -4.22
CA PHE A 2 14.46 -22.72 -4.35
C PHE A 2 15.00 -22.36 -2.96
N CYS A 3 15.82 -23.22 -2.36
CA CYS A 3 16.36 -23.00 -1.01
C CYS A 3 17.87 -23.25 -0.99
N TYR A 4 18.63 -22.28 -0.48
CA TYR A 4 20.10 -22.27 -0.48
C TYR A 4 20.70 -21.83 0.87
N GLN A 5 19.91 -21.83 1.95
CA GLN A 5 20.28 -21.16 3.20
C GLN A 5 21.26 -21.95 4.10
N CYS A 6 21.61 -23.19 3.74
CA CYS A 6 22.46 -24.05 4.56
C CYS A 6 23.64 -24.59 3.76
N GLU A 7 24.71 -24.96 4.46
CA GLU A 7 25.98 -25.42 3.88
C GLU A 7 25.81 -26.67 3.00
N GLN A 8 24.90 -27.57 3.37
CA GLN A 8 24.64 -28.81 2.62
C GLN A 8 23.89 -28.61 1.29
N THR A 9 23.57 -27.37 0.91
CA THR A 9 22.87 -27.12 -0.35
C THR A 9 23.74 -27.51 -1.54
N PRO A 10 23.19 -28.19 -2.57
CA PRO A 10 23.96 -28.43 -3.79
C PRO A 10 24.25 -27.11 -4.51
N LYS A 11 25.25 -27.12 -5.38
CA LYS A 11 25.54 -26.01 -6.28
C LYS A 11 24.27 -25.66 -7.08
N GLY A 12 23.82 -24.42 -6.97
CA GLY A 12 22.59 -23.94 -7.61
C GLY A 12 21.30 -24.10 -6.76
N GLY A 13 21.40 -24.54 -5.50
CA GLY A 13 20.26 -24.56 -4.57
C GLY A 13 19.41 -25.83 -4.63
N CYS A 14 18.64 -26.09 -3.57
CA CYS A 14 17.63 -27.15 -3.54
C CYS A 14 16.40 -26.72 -4.37
N THR A 15 16.19 -27.35 -5.54
CA THR A 15 15.13 -26.97 -6.49
C THR A 15 13.93 -27.92 -6.53
N LYS A 16 14.15 -29.21 -6.19
CA LYS A 16 13.10 -30.25 -6.16
C LYS A 16 12.71 -30.65 -4.75
N PHE A 17 13.70 -30.94 -3.91
CA PHE A 17 13.57 -31.24 -2.48
C PHE A 17 14.82 -30.71 -1.76
N GLY A 18 14.70 -30.35 -0.49
CA GLY A 18 15.83 -30.03 0.36
C GLY A 18 16.64 -31.28 0.70
N VAL A 19 17.97 -31.16 0.73
CA VAL A 19 18.87 -32.21 1.26
C VAL A 19 18.50 -32.55 2.71
N CYS A 20 18.03 -31.55 3.47
CA CYS A 20 17.52 -31.68 4.83
C CYS A 20 16.12 -32.33 4.95
N GLY A 21 15.51 -32.77 3.84
CA GLY A 21 14.16 -33.34 3.82
C GLY A 21 13.02 -32.33 3.67
N LYS A 22 13.30 -31.01 3.62
CA LYS A 22 12.27 -29.99 3.37
C LYS A 22 11.62 -30.17 2.01
N ASN A 23 10.31 -30.43 1.98
CA ASN A 23 9.55 -30.57 0.74
C ASN A 23 9.18 -29.19 0.12
N PRO A 24 8.76 -29.15 -1.16
CA PRO A 24 8.40 -27.90 -1.83
C PRO A 24 7.28 -27.09 -1.18
N THR A 25 6.29 -27.74 -0.56
CA THR A 25 5.16 -27.07 0.09
C THR A 25 5.61 -26.34 1.34
N ILE A 26 6.41 -26.99 2.19
CA ILE A 26 7.00 -26.37 3.38
C ILE A 26 7.92 -25.22 2.97
N ALA A 27 8.76 -25.41 1.94
CA ALA A 27 9.61 -24.34 1.42
C ALA A 27 8.78 -23.12 0.96
N SER A 28 7.69 -23.35 0.22
CA SER A 28 6.77 -22.31 -0.24
C SER A 28 6.10 -21.55 0.90
N LEU A 29 5.69 -22.24 1.97
CA LEU A 29 5.12 -21.59 3.16
C LEU A 29 6.18 -20.79 3.93
N GLN A 30 7.40 -21.30 4.06
CA GLN A 30 8.51 -20.55 4.67
C GLN A 30 8.83 -19.29 3.86
N ASP A 31 8.86 -19.36 2.53
CA ASP A 31 9.01 -18.20 1.66
C ASP A 31 7.86 -17.19 1.89
N THR A 32 6.62 -17.68 1.98
CA THR A 32 5.45 -16.84 2.25
C THR A 32 5.53 -16.14 3.61
N ILE A 33 5.96 -16.84 4.66
CA ILE A 33 6.19 -16.29 6.00
C ILE A 33 7.24 -15.18 5.95
N ILE A 34 8.40 -15.44 5.35
CA ILE A 34 9.47 -14.43 5.22
C ILE A 34 9.01 -13.21 4.43
N LEU A 35 8.25 -13.40 3.35
CA LEU A 35 7.70 -12.30 2.55
C LEU A 35 6.66 -11.49 3.35
N GLY A 36 5.80 -12.15 4.13
CA GLY A 36 4.87 -11.47 5.04
C GLY A 36 5.61 -10.64 6.10
N LEU A 37 6.67 -11.19 6.71
CA LEU A 37 7.50 -10.49 7.69
C LEU A 37 8.17 -9.24 7.12
N LYS A 38 8.54 -9.21 5.83
CA LYS A 38 9.05 -7.99 5.19
C LYS A 38 8.02 -6.87 5.17
N GLY A 39 6.75 -7.19 4.93
CA GLY A 39 5.66 -6.22 5.03
C GLY A 39 5.41 -5.75 6.46
N VAL A 40 5.41 -6.68 7.43
CA VAL A 40 5.32 -6.35 8.87
C VAL A 40 6.44 -5.40 9.28
N ALA A 41 7.69 -5.70 8.90
CA ALA A 41 8.85 -4.87 9.19
C ALA A 41 8.72 -3.46 8.59
N ALA A 42 8.22 -3.34 7.36
CA ALA A 42 8.04 -2.03 6.71
C ALA A 42 7.10 -1.11 7.51
N TYR A 43 6.02 -1.65 8.09
CA TYR A 43 5.11 -0.87 8.93
C TYR A 43 5.67 -0.66 10.35
N ALA A 44 6.31 -1.67 10.94
CA ALA A 44 6.88 -1.60 12.28
C ALA A 44 8.00 -0.55 12.38
N VAL A 45 8.89 -0.46 11.38
CA VAL A 45 9.96 0.55 11.35
C VAL A 45 9.39 1.96 11.34
N HIS A 46 8.37 2.22 10.52
CA HIS A 46 7.70 3.52 10.46
C HIS A 46 6.99 3.87 11.78
N ALA A 47 6.27 2.90 12.37
CA ALA A 47 5.63 3.11 13.68
C ALA A 47 6.66 3.43 14.77
N ARG A 48 7.82 2.75 14.77
CA ARG A 48 8.92 3.00 15.72
C ARG A 48 9.53 4.39 15.59
N GLN A 49 9.72 4.90 14.37
CA GLN A 49 10.18 6.28 14.15
C GLN A 49 9.21 7.30 14.79
N MET A 50 7.93 6.94 14.88
CA MET A 50 6.92 7.75 15.55
C MET A 50 6.79 7.45 17.05
N GLY A 51 7.62 6.58 17.63
CA GLY A 51 7.62 6.24 19.06
C GLY A 51 6.65 5.13 19.45
N TYR A 52 6.11 4.37 18.48
CA TYR A 52 5.15 3.30 18.70
C TYR A 52 5.79 1.93 18.48
N THR A 53 5.57 1.01 19.42
CA THR A 53 6.03 -0.40 19.36
C THR A 53 4.91 -1.31 19.83
N ASP A 54 4.95 -2.57 19.40
CA ASP A 54 4.06 -3.62 19.92
C ASP A 54 4.86 -4.90 20.21
N PRO A 55 4.98 -5.31 21.49
CA PRO A 55 5.78 -6.49 21.85
C PRO A 55 5.30 -7.81 21.24
N GLU A 56 4.00 -7.92 20.90
CA GLU A 56 3.47 -9.14 20.27
C GLU A 56 3.89 -9.23 18.81
N VAL A 57 3.88 -8.10 18.08
CA VAL A 57 4.43 -8.04 16.71
C VAL A 57 5.90 -8.46 16.71
N ASP A 58 6.67 -8.01 17.70
CA ASP A 58 8.09 -8.35 17.85
C ASP A 58 8.29 -9.84 18.19
N ALA A 59 7.50 -10.38 19.12
CA ALA A 59 7.52 -11.78 19.47
C ALA A 59 7.19 -12.69 18.27
N ILE A 60 6.12 -12.36 17.52
CA ILE A 60 5.72 -13.09 16.31
C ILE A 60 6.84 -13.04 15.26
N THR A 61 7.49 -11.87 15.10
CA THR A 61 8.61 -11.73 14.16
C THR A 61 9.75 -12.69 14.48
N HIS A 62 10.17 -12.76 15.76
CA HIS A 62 11.23 -13.68 16.18
C HIS A 62 10.84 -15.15 16.01
N GLU A 63 9.61 -15.51 16.42
CA GLU A 63 9.10 -16.88 16.32
C GLU A 63 8.99 -17.36 14.87
N ALA A 64 8.48 -16.50 13.99
CA ALA A 64 8.35 -16.77 12.57
C ALA A 64 9.72 -16.94 11.91
N LEU A 65 10.70 -16.07 12.20
CA LEU A 65 12.07 -16.24 11.70
C LEU A 65 12.67 -17.59 12.14
N TYR A 66 12.55 -17.93 13.43
CA TYR A 66 13.10 -19.18 13.95
C TYR A 66 12.43 -20.42 13.34
N THR A 67 11.13 -20.36 13.06
CA THR A 67 10.37 -21.42 12.38
C THR A 67 10.93 -21.74 10.98
N THR A 68 11.51 -20.75 10.30
CA THR A 68 12.08 -20.91 8.95
C THR A 68 13.56 -21.34 8.92
N LEU A 69 14.20 -21.43 10.09
CA LEU A 69 15.60 -21.85 10.21
C LEU A 69 15.76 -23.33 9.80
N THR A 70 16.95 -23.67 9.29
CA THR A 70 17.30 -25.04 8.87
C THR A 70 17.10 -26.03 10.04
N ASN A 71 16.40 -27.13 9.76
CA ASN A 71 16.13 -28.23 10.70
C ASN A 71 15.30 -27.89 11.94
N VAL A 72 14.49 -26.82 11.89
CA VAL A 72 13.59 -26.46 13.02
C VAL A 72 12.19 -27.07 12.88
N ASN A 73 11.47 -26.76 11.80
CA ASN A 73 10.09 -27.22 11.64
C ASN A 73 9.86 -27.79 10.22
N PHE A 74 9.18 -28.93 10.15
CA PHE A 74 8.77 -29.61 8.90
C PHE A 74 7.26 -29.97 8.88
N ASN A 75 6.51 -29.56 9.89
CA ASN A 75 5.07 -29.82 10.03
C ASN A 75 4.25 -28.81 9.19
N LEU A 76 3.36 -29.31 8.34
CA LEU A 76 2.56 -28.47 7.43
C LEU A 76 1.60 -27.53 8.16
N GLU A 77 0.90 -28.03 9.17
CA GLU A 77 -0.11 -27.27 9.92
C GLU A 77 0.54 -26.14 10.72
N ASP A 78 1.69 -26.39 11.35
CA ASP A 78 2.46 -25.37 12.05
C ASP A 78 2.84 -24.21 11.13
N HIS A 79 3.23 -24.50 9.88
CA HIS A 79 3.58 -23.46 8.91
C HIS A 79 2.36 -22.67 8.43
N ILE A 80 1.21 -23.32 8.27
CA ILE A 80 -0.05 -22.63 7.94
C ILE A 80 -0.45 -21.71 9.10
N ASN A 81 -0.42 -22.22 10.33
CA ASN A 81 -0.71 -21.45 11.53
C ASN A 81 0.26 -20.28 11.71
N MET A 82 1.54 -20.48 11.42
CA MET A 82 2.54 -19.43 11.45
C MET A 82 2.27 -18.35 10.39
N ALA A 83 1.90 -18.73 9.17
CA ALA A 83 1.53 -17.76 8.13
C ALA A 83 0.31 -16.91 8.52
N LEU A 84 -0.70 -17.52 9.15
CA LEU A 84 -1.86 -16.80 9.69
C LEU A 84 -1.48 -15.93 10.90
N LYS A 85 -0.54 -16.36 11.73
CA LYS A 85 0.00 -15.59 12.87
C LYS A 85 0.78 -14.36 12.39
N VAL A 86 1.56 -14.49 11.31
CA VAL A 86 2.16 -13.34 10.61
C VAL A 86 1.05 -12.41 10.07
N GLY A 87 -0.04 -12.96 9.53
CA GLY A 87 -1.21 -12.18 9.15
C GLY A 87 -1.80 -11.35 10.30
N LYS A 88 -1.95 -11.94 11.49
CA LYS A 88 -2.38 -11.24 12.70
C LYS A 88 -1.42 -10.12 13.08
N ALA A 89 -0.10 -10.38 13.01
CA ALA A 89 0.91 -9.34 13.22
C ALA A 89 0.80 -8.20 12.20
N THR A 90 0.47 -8.50 10.93
CA THR A 90 0.20 -7.45 9.92
C THR A 90 -0.97 -6.58 10.32
N VAL A 91 -2.12 -7.15 10.72
CA VAL A 91 -3.29 -6.37 11.14
C VAL A 91 -2.90 -5.46 12.30
N LYS A 92 -2.24 -6.04 13.32
CA LYS A 92 -1.84 -5.32 14.53
C LYS A 92 -0.84 -4.19 14.25
N VAL A 93 0.16 -4.40 13.40
CA VAL A 93 1.14 -3.35 13.08
C VAL A 93 0.52 -2.24 12.21
N MET A 94 -0.45 -2.57 11.34
CA MET A 94 -1.19 -1.53 10.60
C MET A 94 -2.09 -0.72 11.53
N GLU A 95 -2.73 -1.33 12.53
CA GLU A 95 -3.47 -0.60 13.58
C GLU A 95 -2.55 0.29 14.41
N LEU A 96 -1.37 -0.21 14.78
CA LEU A 96 -0.35 0.55 15.50
C LEU A 96 0.11 1.77 14.67
N LEU A 97 0.37 1.59 13.38
CA LEU A 97 0.80 2.67 12.49
C LEU A 97 -0.33 3.67 12.22
N ASP A 98 -1.56 3.21 12.03
CA ASP A 98 -2.76 4.07 11.92
C ASP A 98 -2.95 4.92 13.17
N LYS A 99 -2.78 4.34 14.37
CA LYS A 99 -2.76 5.08 15.63
C LYS A 99 -1.61 6.09 15.67
N ALA A 100 -0.40 5.69 15.31
CA ALA A 100 0.76 6.57 15.30
C ALA A 100 0.55 7.79 14.39
N HIS A 101 0.00 7.57 13.19
CA HIS A 101 -0.35 8.62 12.24
C HIS A 101 -1.43 9.54 12.80
N THR A 102 -2.55 8.99 13.29
CA THR A 102 -3.69 9.80 13.75
C THR A 102 -3.41 10.56 15.04
N ASP A 103 -2.66 9.99 15.99
CA ASP A 103 -2.27 10.66 17.23
C ASP A 103 -1.37 11.88 16.98
N LYS A 104 -0.43 11.78 16.02
CA LYS A 104 0.52 12.87 15.73
C LYS A 104 0.03 13.84 14.67
N LEU A 105 -0.54 13.33 13.59
CA LEU A 105 -0.84 14.08 12.38
C LEU A 105 -2.33 14.45 12.25
N GLY A 106 -3.18 13.91 13.11
CA GLY A 106 -4.64 14.05 13.06
C GLY A 106 -5.31 13.05 12.12
N ILE A 107 -6.64 12.97 12.20
CA ILE A 107 -7.45 12.10 11.34
C ILE A 107 -7.51 12.69 9.93
N PRO A 108 -7.16 11.93 8.87
CA PRO A 108 -7.27 12.44 7.51
C PRO A 108 -8.69 12.86 7.14
N THR A 109 -8.79 14.03 6.49
CA THR A 109 -10.04 14.59 5.97
C THR A 109 -10.01 14.69 4.45
N PRO A 110 -11.15 14.52 3.75
CA PRO A 110 -11.21 14.60 2.30
C PRO A 110 -10.66 15.93 1.77
N VAL A 111 -9.79 15.84 0.77
CA VAL A 111 -9.12 17.00 0.18
C VAL A 111 -8.88 16.77 -1.31
N VAL A 112 -9.13 17.81 -2.10
CA VAL A 112 -8.73 17.88 -3.51
C VAL A 112 -7.34 18.53 -3.59
N VAL A 113 -6.44 17.89 -4.32
CA VAL A 113 -5.02 18.23 -4.42
C VAL A 113 -4.68 18.44 -5.89
N SER A 114 -3.88 19.46 -6.20
CA SER A 114 -3.37 19.65 -7.57
C SER A 114 -2.41 18.53 -7.96
N GLU A 115 -2.51 18.06 -9.20
CA GLU A 115 -1.60 17.09 -9.80
C GLU A 115 -0.73 17.76 -10.88
N ASP A 116 0.57 17.46 -10.91
CA ASP A 116 1.55 17.93 -11.90
C ASP A 116 1.76 19.46 -11.99
N LYS A 117 1.15 20.25 -11.11
CA LYS A 117 1.41 21.70 -10.99
C LYS A 117 2.61 21.95 -10.07
N VAL A 118 3.70 22.51 -10.58
CA VAL A 118 4.97 22.67 -9.85
C VAL A 118 5.53 24.09 -10.01
N GLU A 119 5.82 24.76 -8.90
CA GLU A 119 6.26 26.16 -8.88
C GLU A 119 7.43 26.39 -7.91
N GLY A 120 8.30 27.34 -8.24
CA GLY A 120 9.38 27.81 -7.37
C GLY A 120 10.51 26.80 -7.17
N ASN A 121 11.34 27.03 -6.16
CA ASN A 121 12.30 26.00 -5.72
C ASN A 121 11.51 24.87 -5.09
N CYS A 122 11.83 23.62 -5.40
CA CYS A 122 10.97 22.52 -5.03
C CYS A 122 11.71 21.24 -4.61
N ILE A 123 11.04 20.45 -3.77
CA ILE A 123 11.45 19.11 -3.36
C ILE A 123 10.30 18.14 -3.62
N LEU A 124 10.58 17.03 -4.29
CA LEU A 124 9.64 15.92 -4.49
C LEU A 124 9.90 14.80 -3.49
N VAL A 125 8.90 14.45 -2.68
CA VAL A 125 9.00 13.38 -1.67
C VAL A 125 8.24 12.16 -2.13
N THR A 126 8.92 11.01 -2.16
CA THR A 126 8.31 9.72 -2.46
C THR A 126 8.55 8.69 -1.36
N GLY A 127 7.89 7.54 -1.45
CA GLY A 127 7.85 6.51 -0.43
C GLY A 127 6.60 6.64 0.42
N HIS A 128 6.71 6.33 1.72
CA HIS A 128 5.57 6.28 2.63
C HIS A 128 5.80 7.01 3.96
N ASN A 129 7.03 7.45 4.25
CA ASN A 129 7.41 7.88 5.59
C ASN A 129 6.88 9.30 5.89
N LEU A 130 5.79 9.36 6.65
CA LEU A 130 5.16 10.64 7.00
C LEU A 130 5.95 11.39 8.08
N TYR A 131 6.73 10.67 8.90
CA TYR A 131 7.66 11.28 9.85
C TYR A 131 8.78 12.04 9.12
N ALA A 132 9.42 11.42 8.11
CA ALA A 132 10.44 12.10 7.32
C ALA A 132 9.88 13.31 6.56
N LEU A 133 8.64 13.23 6.06
CA LEU A 133 7.96 14.36 5.43
C LEU A 133 7.71 15.50 6.44
N GLU A 134 7.21 15.20 7.64
CA GLU A 134 7.01 16.19 8.70
C GLU A 134 8.32 16.92 9.03
N LYS A 135 9.41 16.17 9.26
CA LYS A 135 10.73 16.74 9.55
C LYS A 135 11.27 17.62 8.42
N LEU A 136 11.07 17.20 7.17
CA LEU A 136 11.41 18.02 6.01
C LEU A 136 10.57 19.31 5.95
N LEU A 137 9.26 19.22 6.20
CA LEU A 137 8.35 20.39 6.18
C LEU A 137 8.73 21.42 7.24
N GLU A 138 9.01 20.97 8.48
CA GLU A 138 9.52 21.81 9.57
C GLU A 138 10.81 22.54 9.15
N GLN A 139 11.74 21.85 8.51
CA GLN A 139 13.05 22.43 8.13
C GLN A 139 13.01 23.27 6.86
N THR A 140 11.98 23.14 6.02
CA THR A 140 11.79 23.93 4.79
C THR A 140 10.90 25.15 4.98
N GLU A 141 10.20 25.25 6.12
CA GLU A 141 9.31 26.36 6.43
C GLU A 141 10.05 27.71 6.38
N GLY A 142 9.47 28.67 5.67
CA GLY A 142 10.05 30.01 5.50
C GLY A 142 11.26 30.09 4.54
N LYS A 143 11.74 28.98 3.96
CA LYS A 143 12.91 28.98 3.06
C LYS A 143 12.60 29.22 1.59
N GLY A 144 11.32 29.41 1.24
CA GLY A 144 10.89 29.60 -0.15
C GLY A 144 11.03 28.35 -1.02
N ILE A 145 10.91 27.16 -0.41
CA ILE A 145 10.91 25.85 -1.08
C ILE A 145 9.51 25.25 -0.96
N ASN A 146 8.94 24.83 -2.08
CA ASN A 146 7.69 24.09 -2.14
C ASN A 146 7.94 22.58 -2.09
N VAL A 147 7.16 21.85 -1.30
CA VAL A 147 7.25 20.40 -1.15
C VAL A 147 6.08 19.75 -1.89
N TYR A 148 6.40 18.73 -2.68
CA TYR A 148 5.45 17.96 -3.47
C TYR A 148 5.54 16.48 -3.09
N THR A 149 4.43 15.76 -3.23
CA THR A 149 4.37 14.31 -3.00
C THR A 149 4.44 13.55 -4.32
N HIS A 150 4.91 12.30 -4.28
CA HIS A 150 4.85 11.36 -5.39
C HIS A 150 4.44 9.97 -4.91
N SER A 151 3.57 9.32 -5.68
CA SER A 151 3.09 7.96 -5.44
C SER A 151 2.46 7.78 -4.04
N GLU A 152 3.02 6.92 -3.19
CA GLU A 152 2.47 6.59 -1.87
C GLU A 152 2.56 7.73 -0.84
N MET A 153 3.19 8.86 -1.17
CA MET A 153 3.13 10.06 -0.33
C MET A 153 1.86 10.89 -0.56
N PHE A 154 1.10 10.64 -1.63
CA PHE A 154 -0.13 11.38 -1.96
C PHE A 154 -1.13 11.51 -0.79
N PRO A 155 -1.40 10.47 0.02
CA PRO A 155 -2.33 10.58 1.15
C PRO A 155 -1.89 11.56 2.25
N ALA A 156 -0.63 12.01 2.28
CA ALA A 156 -0.13 12.98 3.25
C ALA A 156 -0.98 14.26 3.29
N HIS A 157 -1.54 14.67 2.15
CA HIS A 157 -2.38 15.86 2.02
C HIS A 157 -3.68 15.79 2.83
N GLY A 158 -4.16 14.59 3.14
CA GLY A 158 -5.36 14.39 3.96
C GLY A 158 -5.15 14.74 5.44
N TYR A 159 -3.91 14.67 5.94
CA TYR A 159 -3.60 14.85 7.36
C TYR A 159 -3.65 16.33 7.79
N PRO A 160 -4.50 16.70 8.76
CA PRO A 160 -4.66 18.09 9.17
C PRO A 160 -3.37 18.75 9.68
N HIS A 161 -2.48 18.01 10.35
CA HIS A 161 -1.22 18.55 10.82
C HIS A 161 -0.30 18.95 9.67
N LEU A 162 -0.08 18.04 8.70
CA LEU A 162 0.78 18.28 7.54
C LEU A 162 0.22 19.39 6.64
N LYS A 163 -1.11 19.49 6.52
CA LYS A 163 -1.78 20.50 5.72
C LYS A 163 -1.60 21.94 6.24
N LYS A 164 -1.16 22.13 7.49
CA LYS A 164 -0.86 23.47 8.03
C LYS A 164 0.34 24.12 7.32
N PHE A 165 1.26 23.31 6.79
CA PHE A 165 2.40 23.79 6.05
C PHE A 165 1.96 24.24 4.64
N SER A 166 1.79 25.55 4.45
CA SER A 166 1.28 26.13 3.19
C SER A 166 2.18 25.90 1.96
N HIS A 167 3.42 25.46 2.19
CA HIS A 167 4.38 25.05 1.17
C HIS A 167 4.34 23.55 0.85
N LEU A 168 3.52 22.74 1.54
CA LEU A 168 3.10 21.42 1.03
C LEU A 168 2.03 21.65 -0.04
N LYS A 169 2.40 21.52 -1.32
CA LYS A 169 1.58 21.99 -2.45
C LYS A 169 0.70 20.92 -3.06
N GLY A 170 1.29 19.99 -3.81
CA GLY A 170 0.56 19.07 -4.68
C GLY A 170 1.22 17.71 -4.80
N ASN A 171 0.64 16.87 -5.65
CA ASN A 171 1.23 15.60 -6.05
C ASN A 171 1.78 15.69 -7.48
N VAL A 172 2.87 15.00 -7.77
CA VAL A 172 3.46 14.93 -9.11
C VAL A 172 3.54 13.48 -9.54
N GLY A 173 3.16 13.18 -10.77
CA GLY A 173 3.21 11.85 -11.33
C GLY A 173 2.23 10.87 -10.69
N LYS A 174 2.44 9.58 -10.98
CA LYS A 174 1.52 8.48 -10.71
C LYS A 174 2.09 7.52 -9.66
N ALA A 175 1.98 6.21 -9.92
CA ALA A 175 2.58 5.16 -9.13
C ALA A 175 4.09 5.04 -9.43
N TRP A 176 4.84 4.48 -8.49
CA TRP A 176 6.30 4.38 -8.48
C TRP A 176 7.04 4.07 -9.79
N TYR A 177 6.43 3.40 -10.77
CA TYR A 177 7.14 2.96 -11.97
C TYR A 177 7.36 4.07 -13.00
N ASP A 178 6.64 5.18 -12.92
CA ASP A 178 6.89 6.36 -13.77
C ASP A 178 8.05 7.22 -13.26
N GLN A 179 8.59 6.89 -12.08
CA GLN A 179 9.58 7.69 -11.38
C GLN A 179 10.79 8.08 -12.21
N ARG A 180 11.25 7.25 -13.16
CA ARG A 180 12.42 7.62 -13.97
C ARG A 180 12.13 8.87 -14.79
N LYS A 181 10.99 8.89 -15.48
CA LYS A 181 10.55 10.03 -16.28
C LYS A 181 10.26 11.23 -15.37
N VAL A 182 9.48 11.00 -14.31
CA VAL A 182 9.10 12.06 -13.37
C VAL A 182 10.34 12.68 -12.72
N PHE A 183 11.29 11.88 -12.27
CA PHE A 183 12.50 12.37 -11.61
C PHE A 183 13.43 13.10 -12.57
N GLU A 184 13.59 12.62 -13.81
CA GLU A 184 14.37 13.32 -14.86
C GLU A 184 13.76 14.68 -15.21
N GLU A 185 12.44 14.75 -15.33
CA GLU A 185 11.71 15.97 -15.71
C GLU A 185 11.48 16.94 -14.55
N PHE A 186 11.41 16.44 -13.31
CA PHE A 186 11.20 17.28 -12.13
C PHE A 186 12.41 18.18 -11.89
N PRO A 187 12.25 19.52 -11.84
CA PRO A 187 13.38 20.45 -11.80
C PRO A 187 14.09 20.52 -10.43
N GLY A 188 13.41 20.11 -9.36
CA GLY A 188 13.89 20.21 -7.98
C GLY A 188 14.64 18.99 -7.47
N ALA A 189 14.91 19.01 -6.16
CA ALA A 189 15.53 17.87 -5.48
C ALA A 189 14.48 16.79 -5.15
N ILE A 190 14.93 15.56 -4.92
CA ILE A 190 14.06 14.40 -4.69
C ILE A 190 14.45 13.70 -3.40
N LEU A 191 13.49 13.42 -2.54
CA LEU A 191 13.66 12.64 -1.31
C LEU A 191 12.95 11.29 -1.45
N VAL A 192 13.70 10.21 -1.31
CA VAL A 192 13.18 8.84 -1.30
C VAL A 192 13.15 8.32 0.12
N THR A 193 11.94 8.20 0.69
CA THR A 193 11.78 7.81 2.10
C THR A 193 11.63 6.32 2.34
N THR A 194 11.12 5.58 1.35
CA THR A 194 10.96 4.11 1.40
C THR A 194 11.02 3.55 -0.03
N ASN A 195 10.75 2.25 -0.19
CA ASN A 195 10.43 1.69 -1.52
C ASN A 195 9.19 2.38 -2.13
N CYS A 196 9.02 2.41 -3.46
CA CYS A 196 9.86 1.76 -4.48
C CYS A 196 10.78 2.77 -5.17
N VAL A 197 12.09 2.49 -5.14
CA VAL A 197 13.09 3.27 -5.86
C VAL A 197 13.80 2.39 -6.88
N MET A 198 14.06 2.93 -8.07
CA MET A 198 14.75 2.22 -9.13
C MET A 198 16.24 2.61 -9.19
N PRO A 199 17.15 1.67 -9.51
CA PRO A 199 18.54 2.01 -9.81
C PRO A 199 18.64 3.04 -10.93
N ILE A 200 19.55 4.01 -10.74
CA ILE A 200 19.80 5.11 -11.67
C ILE A 200 20.93 4.71 -12.63
N LEU A 201 20.56 4.07 -13.73
CA LEU A 201 21.54 3.60 -14.72
C LEU A 201 22.00 4.73 -15.66
N ASN A 202 21.06 5.47 -16.24
CA ASN A 202 21.32 6.53 -17.23
C ASN A 202 20.65 7.88 -16.88
N GLY A 203 20.15 8.03 -15.65
CA GLY A 203 19.38 9.22 -15.25
C GLY A 203 20.26 10.41 -14.89
N ASN A 204 19.76 11.62 -15.16
CA ASN A 204 20.46 12.90 -14.96
C ASN A 204 20.16 13.56 -13.58
N TYR A 205 19.72 12.77 -12.60
CA TYR A 205 19.21 13.27 -11.31
C TYR A 205 19.95 12.71 -10.09
N LYS A 206 21.06 11.97 -10.29
CA LYS A 206 21.86 11.39 -9.19
C LYS A 206 22.34 12.44 -8.18
N ASP A 207 22.69 13.63 -8.67
CA ASP A 207 23.24 14.73 -7.88
C ASP A 207 22.19 15.53 -7.11
N ARG A 208 20.89 15.24 -7.30
CA ARG A 208 19.75 15.93 -6.67
C ARG A 208 18.71 14.99 -6.07
N ILE A 209 18.99 13.69 -6.01
CA ILE A 209 18.19 12.71 -5.29
C ILE A 209 18.88 12.38 -3.97
N TYR A 210 18.07 12.10 -2.95
CA TYR A 210 18.51 11.78 -1.60
C TYR A 210 17.73 10.58 -1.09
N THR A 211 18.40 9.74 -0.31
CA THR A 211 17.79 8.59 0.36
C THR A 211 17.67 8.84 1.86
N TYR A 212 16.71 8.18 2.49
CA TYR A 212 16.48 8.29 3.93
C TYR A 212 16.38 6.90 4.56
N ASP A 213 16.86 6.78 5.80
CA ASP A 213 16.80 5.56 6.61
C ASP A 213 17.36 4.30 5.90
N VAL A 214 16.59 3.22 5.73
CA VAL A 214 17.11 1.96 5.17
C VAL A 214 17.29 1.98 3.64
N ILE A 215 16.86 3.04 2.97
CA ILE A 215 16.96 3.15 1.51
C ILE A 215 18.39 3.48 1.09
N GLY A 216 18.84 2.87 0.00
CA GLY A 216 20.15 3.09 -0.57
C GLY A 216 20.14 3.03 -2.09
N LEU A 217 20.93 3.89 -2.71
CA LEU A 217 21.26 3.93 -4.12
C LEU A 217 22.76 4.25 -4.24
N GLU A 218 23.43 3.64 -5.23
CA GLU A 218 24.83 3.96 -5.50
C GLU A 218 24.99 5.43 -5.88
N GLU A 219 26.02 6.08 -5.33
CA GLU A 219 26.38 7.47 -5.63
C GLU A 219 25.28 8.50 -5.29
N VAL A 220 24.40 8.16 -4.34
CA VAL A 220 23.31 9.04 -3.89
C VAL A 220 23.51 9.40 -2.42
N THR A 221 23.44 10.69 -2.11
CA THR A 221 23.59 11.19 -0.75
C THR A 221 22.46 10.67 0.15
N LYS A 222 22.83 10.26 1.36
CA LYS A 222 21.89 9.82 2.38
C LYS A 222 21.64 10.95 3.39
N ILE A 223 20.38 11.15 3.74
CA ILE A 223 19.99 12.01 4.86
C ILE A 223 20.24 11.25 6.16
N GLU A 224 20.99 11.88 7.07
CA GLU A 224 21.37 11.31 8.36
C GLU A 224 20.86 12.18 9.50
N ASN A 225 20.47 11.56 10.61
CA ASN A 225 20.05 12.25 11.85
C ASN A 225 18.93 13.30 11.65
N ASP A 226 18.03 13.04 10.71
CA ASP A 226 16.97 13.99 10.30
C ASP A 226 17.52 15.36 9.84
N ASP A 227 18.78 15.47 9.44
CA ASP A 227 19.34 16.69 8.89
C ASP A 227 19.05 16.82 7.39
N PHE A 228 18.00 17.59 7.06
CA PHE A 228 17.62 17.85 5.68
C PHE A 228 18.38 19.03 5.05
N THR A 229 19.37 19.60 5.73
CA THR A 229 20.18 20.71 5.19
C THR A 229 20.75 20.41 3.79
N PRO A 230 21.34 19.22 3.51
CA PRO A 230 21.91 18.94 2.19
C PRO A 230 20.88 19.00 1.04
N ILE A 231 19.67 18.48 1.25
CA ILE A 231 18.62 18.52 0.22
C ILE A 231 18.01 19.92 0.09
N ILE A 232 17.93 20.68 1.18
CA ILE A 232 17.43 22.06 1.20
C ILE A 232 18.37 22.97 0.41
N GLU A 233 19.68 22.91 0.68
CA GLU A 233 20.68 23.69 -0.06
C GLU A 233 20.68 23.32 -1.54
N LYS A 234 20.57 22.03 -1.85
CA LYS A 234 20.46 21.57 -3.23
C LYS A 234 19.21 22.11 -3.90
N ALA A 235 18.03 22.03 -3.27
CA ALA A 235 16.79 22.56 -3.83
C ALA A 235 16.85 24.07 -4.11
N LEU A 236 17.54 24.85 -3.27
CA LEU A 236 17.74 26.30 -3.47
C LEU A 236 18.70 26.61 -4.62
N SER A 237 19.65 25.70 -4.90
CA SER A 237 20.62 25.84 -6.00
C SER A 237 20.05 25.49 -7.38
N LEU A 238 18.92 24.75 -7.42
CA LEU A 238 18.30 24.26 -8.64
C LEU A 238 17.39 25.31 -9.31
N PRO A 239 17.08 25.16 -10.61
CA PRO A 239 16.18 26.07 -11.31
C PRO A 239 14.79 26.11 -10.67
N LYS A 240 14.19 27.31 -10.63
CA LYS A 240 12.79 27.47 -10.20
C LYS A 240 11.85 26.85 -11.23
N ALA A 241 10.92 26.04 -10.74
CA ALA A 241 9.85 25.45 -11.54
C ALA A 241 8.77 26.49 -11.90
N ASN A 242 8.14 26.28 -13.06
CA ASN A 242 6.93 26.99 -13.48
C ASN A 242 6.12 26.08 -14.43
N ILE A 243 5.65 24.94 -13.89
CA ILE A 243 4.88 23.92 -14.60
C ILE A 243 3.41 24.11 -14.25
N GLU A 244 2.59 24.42 -15.25
CA GLU A 244 1.14 24.56 -15.08
C GLU A 244 0.43 23.23 -15.35
N SER A 245 -0.61 22.98 -14.57
CA SER A 245 -1.52 21.84 -14.72
C SER A 245 -2.86 22.20 -14.07
N ASP A 246 -3.95 21.76 -14.70
CA ASP A 246 -5.33 21.86 -14.21
C ASP A 246 -5.83 20.56 -13.57
N LYS A 247 -5.02 19.49 -13.61
CA LYS A 247 -5.36 18.20 -13.04
C LYS A 247 -5.48 18.27 -11.53
N THR A 248 -6.41 17.48 -11.01
CA THR A 248 -6.60 17.32 -9.57
C THR A 248 -6.90 15.88 -9.22
N LEU A 249 -6.57 15.50 -7.98
CA LEU A 249 -6.85 14.20 -7.39
C LEU A 249 -7.50 14.40 -6.01
N ILE A 250 -8.26 13.41 -5.54
CA ILE A 250 -8.90 13.44 -4.21
C ILE A 250 -8.36 12.33 -3.31
N THR A 251 -8.12 12.65 -2.03
CA THR A 251 -7.70 11.69 -0.99
C THR A 251 -8.22 12.10 0.38
N GLY A 252 -7.92 11.30 1.42
CA GLY A 252 -8.17 11.66 2.82
C GLY A 252 -9.44 11.07 3.43
N PHE A 253 -9.99 10.00 2.85
CA PHE A 253 -11.18 9.33 3.40
C PHE A 253 -10.80 8.29 4.45
N HIS A 254 -10.26 8.71 5.59
CA HIS A 254 -9.95 7.78 6.70
C HIS A 254 -11.20 7.04 7.19
N HIS A 255 -11.05 5.86 7.83
CA HIS A 255 -12.22 5.10 8.30
C HIS A 255 -13.09 5.88 9.28
N SER A 256 -12.52 6.74 10.14
CA SER A 256 -13.32 7.59 11.03
C SER A 256 -14.18 8.58 10.23
N THR A 257 -13.64 9.13 9.14
CA THR A 257 -14.36 10.02 8.22
C THR A 257 -15.46 9.27 7.45
N VAL A 258 -15.20 8.05 7.01
CA VAL A 258 -16.23 7.24 6.32
C VAL A 258 -17.31 6.79 7.29
N LEU A 259 -16.93 6.39 8.51
CA LEU A 259 -17.87 5.93 9.53
C LEU A 259 -18.72 7.06 10.11
N SER A 260 -18.32 8.33 10.00
CA SER A 260 -19.18 9.44 10.40
C SER A 260 -20.45 9.57 9.54
N ILE A 261 -20.43 9.02 8.31
CA ILE A 261 -21.60 8.92 7.43
C ILE A 261 -22.18 7.50 7.38
N ALA A 262 -21.81 6.61 8.32
CA ALA A 262 -22.31 5.24 8.36
C ALA A 262 -23.85 5.13 8.36
N PRO A 263 -24.63 5.97 9.08
CA PRO A 263 -26.09 5.89 9.03
C PRO A 263 -26.65 6.10 7.61
N GLU A 264 -26.09 7.03 6.84
CA GLU A 264 -26.48 7.29 5.45
C GLU A 264 -26.10 6.12 4.54
N ILE A 265 -24.91 5.55 4.74
CA ILE A 265 -24.45 4.36 4.01
C ILE A 265 -25.38 3.17 4.28
N ILE A 266 -25.73 2.93 5.54
CA ILE A 266 -26.60 1.83 5.96
C ILE A 266 -28.00 2.00 5.34
N ASP A 267 -28.56 3.20 5.40
CA ASP A 267 -29.86 3.50 4.76
C ASP A 267 -29.80 3.30 3.25
N ALA A 268 -28.76 3.79 2.59
CA ALA A 268 -28.59 3.65 1.14
C ALA A 268 -28.46 2.18 0.71
N VAL A 269 -27.82 1.33 1.51
CA VAL A 269 -27.79 -0.12 1.27
C VAL A 269 -29.17 -0.74 1.49
N LYS A 270 -29.84 -0.45 2.60
CA LYS A 270 -31.17 -1.00 2.93
C LYS A 270 -32.26 -0.61 1.92
N THR A 271 -32.17 0.60 1.37
CA THR A 271 -33.10 1.12 0.36
C THR A 271 -32.70 0.75 -1.08
N GLY A 272 -31.61 0.01 -1.26
CA GLY A 272 -31.13 -0.44 -2.58
C GLY A 272 -30.49 0.65 -3.44
N LYS A 273 -30.21 1.84 -2.89
CA LYS A 273 -29.47 2.91 -3.58
C LYS A 273 -28.00 2.55 -3.76
N ILE A 274 -27.40 1.85 -2.79
CA ILE A 274 -26.10 1.21 -2.93
C ILE A 274 -26.30 -0.29 -3.06
N ARG A 275 -25.94 -0.83 -4.21
CA ARG A 275 -26.02 -2.26 -4.49
C ARG A 275 -24.80 -3.02 -3.96
N ARG A 276 -23.61 -2.45 -4.10
CA ARG A 276 -22.35 -3.14 -3.79
C ARG A 276 -21.18 -2.18 -3.60
N PHE A 277 -20.30 -2.54 -2.68
CA PHE A 277 -18.98 -1.94 -2.51
C PHE A 277 -17.92 -2.76 -3.25
N PHE A 278 -17.01 -2.08 -3.91
CA PHE A 278 -15.84 -2.68 -4.53
C PHE A 278 -14.59 -2.12 -3.86
N THR A 279 -13.82 -2.98 -3.21
CA THR A 279 -12.46 -2.63 -2.80
C THR A 279 -11.51 -3.02 -3.93
N ILE A 280 -11.12 -2.05 -4.75
CA ILE A 280 -10.09 -2.24 -5.79
C ILE A 280 -8.83 -1.56 -5.27
N ALA A 281 -7.87 -2.35 -4.81
CA ALA A 281 -6.73 -1.84 -4.04
C ALA A 281 -5.43 -2.60 -4.34
N GLY A 282 -4.34 -2.12 -3.75
CA GLY A 282 -3.05 -2.81 -3.79
C GLY A 282 -2.03 -2.12 -4.69
N CYS A 283 -0.97 -2.84 -5.08
CA CYS A 283 0.21 -2.21 -5.66
C CYS A 283 0.17 -2.21 -7.19
N ASP A 284 0.64 -1.12 -7.81
CA ASP A 284 0.81 -1.02 -9.27
C ASP A 284 2.21 -1.49 -9.74
N ALA A 285 2.35 -1.77 -11.04
CA ALA A 285 3.61 -2.01 -11.72
C ALA A 285 3.46 -1.83 -13.26
N PRO A 286 4.55 -1.69 -14.04
CA PRO A 286 4.45 -1.51 -15.49
C PRO A 286 4.27 -2.84 -16.26
N THR A 287 3.66 -3.86 -15.63
CA THR A 287 3.49 -5.20 -16.22
C THR A 287 2.19 -5.33 -16.99
N LYS A 288 2.14 -6.23 -17.98
CA LYS A 288 0.90 -6.55 -18.71
C LYS A 288 -0.22 -7.02 -17.76
N GLY A 289 -1.47 -6.79 -18.17
CA GLY A 289 -2.67 -7.21 -17.44
C GLY A 289 -3.14 -6.25 -16.35
N ARG A 290 -2.50 -5.09 -16.17
CA ARG A 290 -2.92 -4.11 -15.15
C ARG A 290 -3.96 -3.10 -15.61
N ASP A 291 -4.16 -2.95 -16.92
CA ASP A 291 -5.25 -2.12 -17.45
C ASP A 291 -6.62 -2.67 -17.05
N TYR A 292 -6.71 -3.97 -16.75
CA TYR A 292 -7.83 -4.63 -16.09
C TYR A 292 -8.39 -3.82 -14.92
N TYR A 293 -7.54 -3.26 -14.05
CA TYR A 293 -8.01 -2.56 -12.85
C TYR A 293 -8.66 -1.22 -13.19
N ARG A 294 -8.13 -0.51 -14.21
CA ARG A 294 -8.78 0.70 -14.73
C ARG A 294 -10.11 0.36 -15.37
N GLU A 295 -10.13 -0.65 -16.22
CA GLU A 295 -11.34 -1.09 -16.91
C GLU A 295 -12.43 -1.52 -15.92
N LEU A 296 -12.06 -2.29 -14.88
CA LEU A 296 -12.98 -2.71 -13.83
C LEU A 296 -13.53 -1.50 -13.06
N ALA A 297 -12.64 -0.64 -12.56
CA ALA A 297 -13.02 0.53 -11.76
C ALA A 297 -13.94 1.49 -12.52
N THR A 298 -13.62 1.77 -13.79
CA THR A 298 -14.40 2.68 -14.64
C THR A 298 -15.70 2.06 -15.20
N SER A 299 -15.81 0.73 -15.18
CA SER A 299 -17.03 0.02 -15.58
C SER A 299 -18.03 -0.17 -14.44
N LEU A 300 -17.67 0.19 -13.20
CA LEU A 300 -18.55 0.04 -12.05
C LEU A 300 -19.86 0.83 -12.23
N PRO A 301 -21.04 0.19 -12.07
CA PRO A 301 -22.31 0.87 -12.18
C PRO A 301 -22.48 2.01 -11.14
N LYS A 302 -23.36 2.97 -11.45
CA LYS A 302 -23.53 4.20 -10.65
C LYS A 302 -24.06 3.95 -9.23
N ASP A 303 -24.66 2.80 -8.99
CA ASP A 303 -25.15 2.32 -7.69
C ASP A 303 -24.08 1.57 -6.87
N CYS A 304 -22.83 1.57 -7.33
CA CYS A 304 -21.69 0.96 -6.65
C CYS A 304 -20.71 2.01 -6.13
N VAL A 305 -20.05 1.70 -5.00
CA VAL A 305 -19.03 2.55 -4.37
C VAL A 305 -17.67 1.85 -4.43
N LEU A 306 -16.65 2.57 -4.87
CA LEU A 306 -15.27 2.15 -4.98
C LEU A 306 -14.45 2.63 -3.78
N LEU A 307 -13.92 1.69 -3.01
CA LEU A 307 -12.90 1.93 -1.99
C LEU A 307 -11.53 1.54 -2.53
N THR A 308 -10.51 2.33 -2.23
CA THR A 308 -9.14 2.03 -2.64
C THR A 308 -8.12 2.42 -1.57
N THR A 309 -6.96 1.79 -1.67
CA THR A 309 -5.72 2.13 -0.96
C THR A 309 -4.56 1.87 -1.90
N SER A 310 -3.38 2.36 -1.52
CA SER A 310 -2.11 2.00 -2.15
C SER A 310 -1.94 2.55 -3.58
N CYS A 311 -0.75 2.39 -4.17
CA CYS A 311 -0.41 3.00 -5.44
C CYS A 311 -1.20 2.47 -6.65
N GLY A 312 -1.90 1.35 -6.55
CA GLY A 312 -2.82 0.84 -7.57
C GLY A 312 -3.91 1.86 -7.94
N LYS A 313 -4.26 2.76 -7.01
CA LYS A 313 -5.22 3.85 -7.25
C LYS A 313 -4.88 4.71 -8.47
N PHE A 314 -3.60 4.88 -8.80
CA PHE A 314 -3.16 5.72 -9.92
C PHE A 314 -3.55 5.19 -11.31
N ARG A 315 -4.16 3.99 -11.36
CA ARG A 315 -4.80 3.47 -12.57
C ARG A 315 -6.15 4.10 -12.85
N PHE A 316 -6.80 4.70 -11.86
CA PHE A 316 -8.21 5.09 -11.96
C PHE A 316 -8.61 6.28 -11.06
N ASN A 317 -7.69 6.90 -10.32
CA ASN A 317 -7.98 8.05 -9.44
C ASN A 317 -8.07 9.39 -10.19
N ASP A 318 -7.78 9.41 -11.49
CA ASP A 318 -7.95 10.54 -12.42
C ASP A 318 -9.40 10.71 -12.90
N VAL A 319 -10.31 9.83 -12.46
CA VAL A 319 -11.71 9.79 -12.89
C VAL A 319 -12.61 10.40 -11.82
N ASP A 320 -13.50 11.32 -12.23
CA ASP A 320 -14.58 11.79 -11.38
C ASP A 320 -15.73 10.76 -11.38
N TYR A 321 -15.89 10.06 -10.26
CA TYR A 321 -16.94 9.06 -10.07
C TYR A 321 -18.28 9.66 -9.60
N GLY A 322 -18.30 10.93 -9.17
CA GLY A 322 -19.45 11.59 -8.59
C GLY A 322 -19.94 10.97 -7.28
N THR A 323 -21.22 11.19 -6.96
CA THR A 323 -21.91 10.59 -5.82
C THR A 323 -22.89 9.49 -6.25
N VAL A 324 -23.29 8.65 -5.30
CA VAL A 324 -24.34 7.64 -5.53
C VAL A 324 -25.67 8.38 -5.81
N PRO A 325 -26.38 8.07 -6.90
CA PRO A 325 -27.61 8.78 -7.28
C PRO A 325 -28.63 8.88 -6.14
N GLY A 326 -29.12 10.09 -5.88
CA GLY A 326 -30.09 10.36 -4.82
C GLY A 326 -29.51 10.34 -3.39
N THR A 327 -28.20 10.49 -3.25
CA THR A 327 -27.46 10.64 -1.99
C THR A 327 -26.30 11.62 -2.14
N ASN A 328 -25.64 11.96 -1.03
CA ASN A 328 -24.36 12.70 -1.02
C ASN A 328 -23.14 11.78 -0.84
N ILE A 329 -23.32 10.45 -0.91
CA ILE A 329 -22.26 9.48 -0.65
C ILE A 329 -21.29 9.47 -1.84
N PRO A 330 -19.99 9.75 -1.64
CA PRO A 330 -19.00 9.68 -2.71
C PRO A 330 -18.88 8.26 -3.27
N ARG A 331 -18.79 8.13 -4.60
CA ARG A 331 -18.55 6.83 -5.24
C ARG A 331 -17.10 6.42 -5.24
N TYR A 332 -16.17 7.34 -4.98
CA TYR A 332 -14.75 7.07 -4.89
C TYR A 332 -14.24 7.47 -3.51
N ILE A 333 -13.67 6.51 -2.80
CA ILE A 333 -13.20 6.64 -1.43
C ILE A 333 -11.75 6.16 -1.38
N ASP A 334 -10.81 7.10 -1.44
CA ASP A 334 -9.39 6.82 -1.22
C ASP A 334 -9.05 6.86 0.27
N LEU A 335 -8.82 5.68 0.84
CA LEU A 335 -8.53 5.49 2.26
C LEU A 335 -7.06 5.79 2.62
N GLY A 336 -6.17 5.95 1.62
CA GLY A 336 -4.78 6.35 1.82
C GLY A 336 -3.73 5.36 1.30
N GLN A 337 -2.64 5.22 2.05
CA GLN A 337 -1.48 4.38 1.72
C GLN A 337 -1.83 2.89 1.84
N CYS A 338 -0.91 1.99 1.46
CA CYS A 338 -1.11 0.56 1.68
C CYS A 338 -1.35 0.15 3.14
N ASN A 339 -0.71 0.79 4.14
CA ASN A 339 -1.03 0.56 5.56
C ASN A 339 -2.48 0.92 5.91
N ASN A 340 -3.11 1.85 5.19
CA ASN A 340 -4.51 2.21 5.41
C ASN A 340 -5.50 1.15 4.89
N SER A 341 -5.04 -0.01 4.38
CA SER A 341 -5.91 -1.18 4.21
C SER A 341 -6.58 -1.60 5.53
N ILE A 342 -6.01 -1.25 6.69
CA ILE A 342 -6.70 -1.41 7.98
C ILE A 342 -7.97 -0.57 8.09
N SER A 343 -8.03 0.61 7.44
CA SER A 343 -9.26 1.40 7.36
C SER A 343 -10.37 0.65 6.63
N ALA A 344 -10.05 -0.05 5.54
CA ALA A 344 -11.02 -0.86 4.80
C ALA A 344 -11.56 -2.00 5.66
N VAL A 345 -10.69 -2.67 6.42
CA VAL A 345 -11.05 -3.72 7.39
C VAL A 345 -11.97 -3.16 8.47
N LYS A 346 -11.62 -2.03 9.09
CA LYS A 346 -12.44 -1.38 10.13
C LYS A 346 -13.82 -0.98 9.62
N ILE A 347 -13.91 -0.43 8.40
CA ILE A 347 -15.19 -0.11 7.75
C ILE A 347 -16.02 -1.38 7.54
N ALA A 348 -15.42 -2.43 6.98
CA ALA A 348 -16.13 -3.68 6.72
C ALA A 348 -16.64 -4.33 8.02
N LEU A 349 -15.82 -4.37 9.08
CA LEU A 349 -16.23 -4.91 10.38
C LEU A 349 -17.39 -4.11 11.00
N ALA A 350 -17.31 -2.78 10.97
CA ALA A 350 -18.38 -1.92 11.50
C ALA A 350 -19.69 -2.07 10.72
N LEU A 351 -19.62 -2.19 9.39
CA LEU A 351 -20.81 -2.46 8.57
C LEU A 351 -21.38 -3.85 8.84
N ALA A 352 -20.53 -4.88 8.96
CA ALA A 352 -20.96 -6.24 9.29
C ALA A 352 -21.68 -6.29 10.64
N GLU A 353 -21.16 -5.60 11.65
CA GLU A 353 -21.81 -5.43 12.95
C GLU A 353 -23.17 -4.73 12.81
N ALA A 354 -23.25 -3.63 12.07
CA ALA A 354 -24.48 -2.88 11.86
C ALA A 354 -25.57 -3.67 11.10
N PHE A 355 -25.17 -4.61 10.24
CA PHE A 355 -26.07 -5.52 9.53
C PHE A 355 -26.30 -6.86 10.25
N ASN A 356 -25.66 -7.06 11.41
CA ASN A 356 -25.68 -8.33 12.16
C ASN A 356 -25.31 -9.54 11.27
N CYS A 357 -24.23 -9.41 10.50
CA CYS A 357 -23.73 -10.45 9.61
C CYS A 357 -22.19 -10.57 9.70
N THR A 358 -21.59 -11.47 8.93
CA THR A 358 -20.13 -11.51 8.79
C THR A 358 -19.66 -10.61 7.66
N VAL A 359 -18.37 -10.26 7.64
CA VAL A 359 -17.75 -9.53 6.52
C VAL A 359 -17.99 -10.22 5.17
N ASN A 360 -18.07 -11.55 5.16
CA ASN A 360 -18.27 -12.33 3.95
C ASN A 360 -19.72 -12.27 3.42
N ASP A 361 -20.68 -11.83 4.25
CA ASP A 361 -22.08 -11.67 3.89
C ASP A 361 -22.40 -10.25 3.39
N LEU A 362 -21.47 -9.30 3.56
CA LEU A 362 -21.65 -7.94 3.08
C LEU A 362 -21.75 -7.90 1.54
N PRO A 363 -22.44 -6.91 0.98
CA PRO A 363 -22.40 -6.61 -0.46
C PRO A 363 -21.03 -5.97 -0.79
N LEU A 364 -19.95 -6.71 -0.59
CA LEU A 364 -18.57 -6.28 -0.74
C LEU A 364 -17.84 -7.25 -1.68
N THR A 365 -17.17 -6.69 -2.68
CA THR A 365 -16.26 -7.42 -3.55
C THR A 365 -14.86 -6.87 -3.37
N ILE A 366 -13.87 -7.74 -3.16
CA ILE A 366 -12.47 -7.36 -2.92
C ILE A 366 -11.62 -7.83 -4.10
N VAL A 367 -10.98 -6.90 -4.78
CA VAL A 367 -10.13 -7.14 -5.95
C VAL A 367 -8.76 -6.48 -5.74
N LEU A 368 -7.74 -7.31 -5.54
CA LEU A 368 -6.41 -6.88 -5.11
C LEU A 368 -5.38 -7.04 -6.23
N SER A 369 -4.73 -5.93 -6.55
CA SER A 369 -3.48 -5.91 -7.29
C SER A 369 -2.30 -6.12 -6.34
N TRP A 370 -1.27 -6.82 -6.77
CA TRP A 370 -0.06 -7.00 -5.96
C TRP A 370 1.22 -6.83 -6.77
N PHE A 371 2.32 -6.53 -6.07
CA PHE A 371 3.65 -6.37 -6.66
C PHE A 371 4.74 -6.77 -5.67
N GLU A 372 4.71 -6.19 -4.46
CA GLU A 372 5.75 -6.35 -3.44
C GLU A 372 5.20 -6.91 -2.12
N GLN A 373 6.02 -6.89 -1.07
CA GLN A 373 5.82 -7.69 0.13
C GLN A 373 4.82 -7.10 1.13
N LYS A 374 4.59 -5.77 1.13
CA LYS A 374 3.49 -5.19 1.93
C LYS A 374 2.14 -5.72 1.46
N ALA A 375 1.94 -5.89 0.15
CA ALA A 375 0.72 -6.53 -0.37
C ALA A 375 0.57 -8.00 0.07
N VAL A 376 1.66 -8.76 0.17
CA VAL A 376 1.64 -10.14 0.69
C VAL A 376 1.22 -10.16 2.16
N ALA A 377 1.79 -9.27 2.97
CA ALA A 377 1.44 -9.14 4.38
C ALA A 377 -0.04 -8.78 4.57
N ILE A 378 -0.57 -7.84 3.77
CA ILE A 378 -1.99 -7.46 3.81
C ILE A 378 -2.89 -8.65 3.45
N LEU A 379 -2.55 -9.41 2.41
CA LEU A 379 -3.32 -10.60 2.03
C LEU A 379 -3.35 -11.64 3.16
N LEU A 380 -2.21 -11.90 3.81
CA LEU A 380 -2.16 -12.75 5.01
C LEU A 380 -3.00 -12.19 6.16
N GLY A 381 -3.00 -10.86 6.33
CA GLY A 381 -3.87 -10.17 7.28
C GLY A 381 -5.35 -10.45 7.04
N LEU A 382 -5.81 -10.33 5.79
CA LEU A 382 -7.19 -10.66 5.41
C LEU A 382 -7.53 -12.13 5.66
N PHE A 383 -6.62 -13.06 5.36
CA PHE A 383 -6.81 -14.47 5.67
C PHE A 383 -6.87 -14.74 7.19
N SER A 384 -6.07 -14.04 7.99
CA SER A 384 -6.11 -14.16 9.44
C SER A 384 -7.42 -13.68 10.07
N LEU A 385 -8.14 -12.80 9.36
CA LEU A 385 -9.49 -12.31 9.69
C LEU A 385 -10.61 -13.17 9.05
N ASN A 386 -10.26 -14.30 8.42
CA ASN A 386 -11.20 -15.20 7.73
C ASN A 386 -12.02 -14.50 6.61
N VAL A 387 -11.41 -13.51 5.95
CA VAL A 387 -11.99 -12.88 4.76
C VAL A 387 -11.86 -13.83 3.58
N LYS A 388 -12.94 -14.03 2.85
CA LYS A 388 -13.07 -14.97 1.72
C LYS A 388 -13.43 -14.23 0.43
N ASN A 389 -13.44 -14.97 -0.68
CA ASN A 389 -13.90 -14.49 -1.99
C ASN A 389 -13.07 -13.31 -2.54
N ILE A 390 -11.79 -13.26 -2.18
CA ILE A 390 -10.85 -12.23 -2.68
C ILE A 390 -10.43 -12.60 -4.10
N TYR A 391 -10.44 -11.62 -5.00
CA TYR A 391 -9.86 -11.71 -6.33
C TYR A 391 -8.45 -11.12 -6.31
N ILE A 392 -7.47 -11.80 -6.89
CA ILE A 392 -6.07 -11.32 -6.96
C ILE A 392 -5.55 -11.31 -8.40
N GLY A 393 -4.61 -10.43 -8.70
CA GLY A 393 -3.96 -10.40 -10.02
C GLY A 393 -2.80 -9.40 -10.14
N PRO A 394 -2.24 -9.23 -11.35
CA PRO A 394 -2.67 -9.84 -12.62
C PRO A 394 -2.20 -11.30 -12.81
N LYS A 395 -1.36 -11.81 -11.91
CA LYS A 395 -0.95 -13.22 -11.90
C LYS A 395 -0.83 -13.74 -10.47
N ALA A 396 -0.88 -15.06 -10.31
CA ALA A 396 -0.59 -15.68 -9.01
C ALA A 396 0.89 -15.49 -8.62
N PRO A 397 1.21 -15.40 -7.32
CA PRO A 397 2.60 -15.37 -6.86
C PRO A 397 3.37 -16.66 -7.14
N GLU A 398 4.53 -16.54 -7.78
CA GLU A 398 5.40 -17.69 -8.14
C GLU A 398 5.97 -18.46 -6.94
N PHE A 399 6.03 -17.81 -5.78
CA PHE A 399 6.52 -18.43 -4.55
C PHE A 399 5.48 -19.34 -3.88
N LEU A 400 4.24 -19.38 -4.38
CA LEU A 400 3.20 -20.30 -3.90
C LEU A 400 3.27 -21.61 -4.70
N SER A 401 3.47 -22.74 -4.01
CA SER A 401 3.36 -24.05 -4.65
C SER A 401 1.91 -24.36 -5.02
N PRO A 402 1.65 -25.24 -6.00
CA PRO A 402 0.29 -25.66 -6.35
C PRO A 402 -0.52 -26.16 -5.14
N GLN A 403 0.12 -26.85 -4.20
CA GLN A 403 -0.52 -27.33 -2.98
C GLN A 403 -0.92 -26.17 -2.04
N VAL A 404 -0.07 -25.14 -1.91
CA VAL A 404 -0.41 -23.96 -1.11
C VAL A 404 -1.56 -23.19 -1.77
N VAL A 405 -1.53 -23.02 -3.10
CA VAL A 405 -2.63 -22.39 -3.83
C VAL A 405 -3.94 -23.15 -3.63
N ASP A 406 -3.92 -24.49 -3.71
CA ASP A 406 -5.11 -25.33 -3.47
C ASP A 406 -5.68 -25.13 -2.05
N VAL A 407 -4.84 -25.02 -1.03
CA VAL A 407 -5.28 -24.69 0.34
C VAL A 407 -5.95 -23.32 0.39
N LEU A 408 -5.37 -22.30 -0.27
CA LEU A 408 -5.93 -20.95 -0.30
C LEU A 408 -7.28 -20.90 -1.02
N VAL A 409 -7.41 -21.62 -2.15
CA VAL A 409 -8.66 -21.73 -2.90
C VAL A 409 -9.72 -22.46 -2.07
N LYS A 410 -9.41 -23.63 -1.50
CA LYS A 410 -10.38 -24.41 -0.71
C LYS A 410 -10.82 -23.72 0.58
N THR A 411 -9.92 -23.00 1.24
CA THR A 411 -10.17 -22.40 2.55
C THR A 411 -10.82 -21.03 2.44
N PHE A 412 -10.27 -20.18 1.57
CA PHE A 412 -10.64 -18.76 1.46
C PHE A 412 -11.41 -18.44 0.18
N ASN A 413 -11.61 -19.41 -0.71
CA ASN A 413 -12.17 -19.17 -2.05
C ASN A 413 -11.40 -18.04 -2.75
N LEU A 414 -10.07 -18.12 -2.74
CA LEU A 414 -9.20 -17.17 -3.43
C LEU A 414 -9.38 -17.33 -4.95
N ASN A 415 -9.68 -16.24 -5.65
CA ASN A 415 -9.89 -16.23 -7.09
C ASN A 415 -8.72 -15.52 -7.78
N LEU A 416 -8.21 -16.09 -8.86
CA LEU A 416 -7.37 -15.33 -9.81
C LEU A 416 -8.31 -14.59 -10.77
N ILE A 417 -8.04 -13.31 -11.05
CA ILE A 417 -8.80 -12.57 -12.06
C ILE A 417 -8.66 -13.24 -13.43
N SER A 418 -9.71 -13.18 -14.27
CA SER A 418 -9.66 -13.76 -15.62
C SER A 418 -8.80 -12.95 -16.58
N GLY A 419 -8.58 -11.67 -16.27
CA GLY A 419 -7.99 -10.69 -17.19
C GLY A 419 -9.03 -9.99 -18.07
N ASP A 420 -10.30 -10.40 -18.03
CA ASP A 420 -11.42 -9.71 -18.66
C ASP A 420 -12.26 -9.01 -17.57
N ALA A 421 -12.09 -7.68 -17.46
CA ALA A 421 -12.75 -6.89 -16.44
C ALA A 421 -14.28 -6.91 -16.56
N LYS A 422 -14.84 -7.04 -17.77
CA LYS A 422 -16.28 -7.05 -17.99
C LYS A 422 -16.88 -8.40 -17.59
N ALA A 423 -16.23 -9.50 -17.98
CA ALA A 423 -16.66 -10.84 -17.59
C ALA A 423 -16.59 -11.02 -16.06
N ASP A 424 -15.50 -10.57 -15.44
CA ASP A 424 -15.35 -10.64 -13.99
C ASP A 424 -16.38 -9.74 -13.27
N LEU A 425 -16.62 -8.51 -13.76
CA LEU A 425 -17.62 -7.62 -13.18
C LEU A 425 -19.03 -8.23 -13.24
N ALA A 426 -19.41 -8.85 -14.37
CA ALA A 426 -20.70 -9.54 -14.48
C ALA A 426 -20.83 -10.63 -13.40
N LYS A 427 -19.81 -11.47 -13.23
CA LYS A 427 -19.77 -12.50 -12.18
C LYS A 427 -19.80 -11.92 -10.76
N MET A 428 -19.11 -10.80 -10.52
CA MET A 428 -19.05 -10.14 -9.21
C MET A 428 -20.37 -9.48 -8.80
N LEU A 429 -21.20 -9.08 -9.77
CA LEU A 429 -22.50 -8.45 -9.52
C LEU A 429 -23.62 -9.47 -9.25
N GLY A 430 -23.41 -10.75 -9.61
CA GLY A 430 -24.41 -11.81 -9.51
C GLY A 430 -25.11 -12.02 -10.84
#